data_AF-A0A7S7TNW8-F1
#
_entry.id   AF-A0A7S7TNW8-F1
#
_cell.length_a   1.000
_cell.length_b   1.000
_cell.length_c   1.000
_cell.angle_alpha   90.00
_cell.angle_beta   90.00
_cell.angle_gamma   90.00
#
_symmetry.space_group_name_H-M   'P 1'
#
loop_
_entity.id
_entity.type
_entity.pdbx_description
1 polymer ?
#
loop_
_entity_poly.entity_id
_entity_poly.type
_entity_poly.pdbx_seq_one_letter_code
_entity_poly.pdbx_strand_id
1 'polypeptide(L)'
;MNENLTLAELRSRLDRLGASGVLRVSDHDYARLFGINEVAAAKAAQFAAKHRCVSVPGEDAVYFRKSNSDAYGSAKLVQDAAAMSR
;
A
#
# COMPACT_ATOMS: atom_id res chain seq x y z
N MET A 1 9.36 -22.11 -5.91
CA MET A 1 8.30 -21.71 -6.85
C MET A 1 8.41 -20.19 -7.01
N ASN A 2 9.24 -19.73 -7.95
CA ASN A 2 9.48 -18.30 -8.22
C ASN A 2 8.55 -17.87 -9.35
N GLU A 3 7.26 -17.74 -9.06
CA GLU A 3 6.33 -17.15 -10.00
C GLU A 3 6.40 -15.64 -9.80
N ASN A 4 7.02 -14.95 -10.75
CA ASN A 4 7.08 -13.49 -10.78
C ASN A 4 5.64 -12.94 -10.71
N LEU A 5 5.26 -12.38 -9.56
CA LEU A 5 3.95 -11.78 -9.37
C LEU A 5 3.66 -10.73 -10.46
N THR A 6 2.57 -10.87 -11.19
CA THR A 6 2.15 -9.90 -12.22
C THR A 6 1.14 -8.90 -11.65
N LEU A 7 0.94 -7.75 -12.32
CA LEU A 7 -0.11 -6.80 -11.94
C LEU A 7 -1.52 -7.43 -12.01
N ALA A 8 -1.76 -8.31 -12.99
CA ALA A 8 -3.04 -9.00 -13.14
C ALA A 8 -3.30 -9.98 -11.98
N GLU A 9 -2.25 -10.65 -11.53
CA GLU A 9 -2.34 -11.54 -10.38
C GLU A 9 -2.49 -10.77 -9.07
N LEU A 10 -1.72 -9.70 -8.88
CA LEU A 10 -1.87 -8.79 -7.74
C LEU A 10 -3.30 -8.25 -7.65
N ARG A 11 -3.87 -7.78 -8.78
CA ARG A 11 -5.28 -7.38 -8.88
C ARG A 11 -6.22 -8.47 -8.39
N SER A 12 -6.08 -9.68 -8.94
CA SER A 12 -6.94 -10.82 -8.61
C SER A 12 -6.84 -11.23 -7.13
N ARG A 13 -5.68 -11.04 -6.51
CA ARG A 13 -5.49 -11.29 -5.07
C ARG A 13 -6.12 -10.18 -4.22
N LEU A 14 -6.05 -8.91 -4.62
CA LEU A 14 -6.67 -7.79 -3.91
C LEU A 14 -8.22 -7.82 -4.00
N ASP A 15 -8.78 -8.21 -5.13
CA ASP A 15 -10.24 -8.33 -5.28
C ASP A 15 -10.83 -9.45 -4.42
N ARG A 16 -10.06 -10.52 -4.19
CA ARG A 16 -10.44 -11.65 -3.32
C ARG A 16 -10.10 -11.42 -1.84
N LEU A 17 -9.47 -10.30 -1.51
CA LEU A 17 -9.06 -9.99 -0.15
C LEU A 17 -10.30 -9.73 0.72
N GLY A 18 -10.48 -10.54 1.76
CA GLY A 18 -11.57 -10.38 2.74
C GLY A 18 -11.43 -9.09 3.56
N ALA A 19 -12.45 -8.77 4.36
CA ALA A 19 -12.56 -7.52 5.13
C ALA A 19 -11.40 -7.26 6.12
N SER A 20 -10.62 -8.27 6.48
CA SER A 20 -9.41 -8.12 7.31
C SER A 20 -8.18 -8.76 6.66
N GLY A 21 -8.26 -9.05 5.36
CA GLY A 21 -7.17 -9.69 4.65
C GLY A 21 -6.01 -8.72 4.44
N VAL A 22 -4.81 -9.27 4.49
CA VAL A 22 -3.54 -8.60 4.18
C VAL A 22 -2.81 -9.43 3.15
N LEU A 23 -2.33 -8.78 2.10
CA LEU A 23 -1.47 -9.37 1.09
C LEU A 23 -0.07 -8.77 1.22
N ARG A 24 0.91 -9.62 1.50
CA ARG A 24 2.33 -9.25 1.49
C ARG A 24 2.88 -9.36 0.07
N VAL A 25 3.56 -8.31 -0.39
CA VAL A 25 4.34 -8.29 -1.65
C VAL A 25 5.79 -8.02 -1.27
N SER A 26 6.71 -8.85 -1.75
CA SER A 26 8.15 -8.65 -1.51
C SER A 26 8.61 -7.34 -2.13
N ASP A 27 9.65 -6.71 -1.58
CA ASP A 27 10.20 -5.48 -2.18
C ASP A 27 10.72 -5.70 -3.61
N HIS A 28 11.21 -6.90 -3.91
CA HIS A 28 11.63 -7.26 -5.26
C HIS A 28 10.45 -7.25 -6.25
N ASP A 29 9.34 -7.90 -5.90
CA ASP A 29 8.14 -7.89 -6.76
C ASP A 29 7.52 -6.48 -6.82
N TYR A 30 7.52 -5.75 -5.71
CA TYR A 30 7.04 -4.38 -5.66
C TYR A 30 7.86 -3.47 -6.58
N ALA A 31 9.18 -3.52 -6.50
CA ALA A 31 10.10 -2.78 -7.35
C ALA A 31 9.90 -3.12 -8.84
N ARG A 32 9.69 -4.40 -9.17
CA ARG A 32 9.42 -4.83 -10.55
C ARG A 32 8.07 -4.32 -11.07
N LEU A 33 7.05 -4.26 -10.21
CA LEU A 33 5.69 -3.87 -10.59
C LEU A 33 5.47 -2.36 -10.66
N PHE A 34 6.07 -1.61 -9.73
CA PHE A 34 5.81 -0.18 -9.54
C PHE A 34 7.05 0.70 -9.69
N GLY A 35 8.24 0.17 -9.39
CA GLY A 35 9.50 0.92 -9.27
C GLY A 35 9.89 1.19 -7.81
N ILE A 36 11.00 1.91 -7.61
CA ILE A 36 11.60 2.20 -6.27
C ILE A 36 11.60 3.68 -5.88
N ASN A 37 10.83 4.52 -6.59
CA ASN A 37 10.79 5.97 -6.36
C ASN A 37 9.43 6.42 -5.76
N GLU A 38 9.34 7.71 -5.42
CA GLU A 38 8.12 8.31 -4.87
C GLU A 38 6.91 8.17 -5.81
N VAL A 39 7.14 8.19 -7.13
CA VAL A 39 6.11 7.98 -8.14
C VAL A 39 5.59 6.54 -8.09
N ALA A 40 6.45 5.56 -7.82
CA ALA A 40 6.07 4.17 -7.61
C ALA A 40 5.16 4.02 -6.39
N ALA A 41 5.50 4.68 -5.28
CA ALA A 41 4.67 4.71 -4.07
C ALA A 41 3.28 5.31 -4.35
N ALA A 42 3.22 6.44 -5.06
CA ALA A 42 1.96 7.05 -5.45
C ALA A 42 1.13 6.16 -6.39
N LYS A 43 1.77 5.45 -7.33
CA LYS A 43 1.11 4.50 -8.23
C LYS A 43 0.57 3.28 -7.48
N ALA A 44 1.35 2.73 -6.54
CA ALA A 44 0.93 1.59 -5.72
C ALA A 44 -0.25 1.96 -4.80
N ALA A 45 -0.23 3.15 -4.20
CA ALA A 45 -1.34 3.65 -3.39
C ALA A 45 -2.62 3.83 -4.22
N GLN A 46 -2.52 4.44 -5.41
CA GLN A 46 -3.65 4.58 -6.33
C GLN A 46 -4.18 3.22 -6.82
N PHE A 47 -3.27 2.28 -7.10
CA PHE A 47 -3.63 0.91 -7.47
C PHE A 47 -4.41 0.24 -6.33
N ALA A 48 -3.90 0.28 -5.10
CA ALA A 48 -4.57 -0.27 -3.92
C ALA A 48 -5.97 0.35 -3.71
N ALA A 49 -6.08 1.67 -3.84
CA ALA A 49 -7.32 2.40 -3.61
C ALA A 49 -8.45 1.95 -4.54
N LYS A 50 -8.15 1.65 -5.82
CA LYS A 50 -9.12 1.08 -6.78
C LYS A 50 -9.75 -0.23 -6.30
N HIS A 51 -9.04 -0.99 -5.46
CA HIS A 51 -9.47 -2.27 -4.89
C HIS A 51 -9.94 -2.16 -3.43
N ARG A 52 -10.25 -0.94 -2.96
CA ARG A 52 -10.59 -0.65 -1.55
C ARG A 52 -9.53 -1.17 -0.58
N CYS A 53 -8.27 -1.00 -0.94
CA CYS A 53 -7.13 -1.37 -0.13
C CYS A 53 -6.22 -0.15 0.11
N VAL A 54 -5.35 -0.25 1.10
CA VAL A 54 -4.20 0.67 1.28
C VAL A 54 -2.89 -0.11 1.18
N SER A 55 -1.86 0.53 0.61
CA SER A 55 -0.48 0.05 0.62
C SER A 55 0.26 0.60 1.84
N VAL A 56 0.91 -0.27 2.61
CA VAL A 56 1.69 0.08 3.80
C VAL A 56 3.11 -0.46 3.62
N PRO A 57 4.15 0.41 3.63
CA PRO A 57 5.53 -0.06 3.60
C PRO A 57 5.91 -0.75 4.91
N GLY A 58 6.73 -1.79 4.83
CA GLY A 58 7.38 -2.45 5.97
C GLY A 58 8.87 -2.70 5.67
N GLU A 59 9.56 -3.46 6.53
CA GLU A 59 11.02 -3.58 6.50
C GLU A 59 11.59 -4.26 5.23
N ASP A 60 10.92 -5.30 4.70
CA ASP A 60 11.33 -6.04 3.48
C ASP A 60 10.16 -6.34 2.53
N ALA A 61 9.05 -5.61 2.70
CA ALA A 61 7.83 -5.87 1.95
C ALA A 61 6.88 -4.68 1.99
N VAL A 62 6.00 -4.64 0.99
CA VAL A 62 4.83 -3.76 0.96
C VAL A 62 3.58 -4.59 1.21
N TYR A 63 2.76 -4.14 2.16
CA TYR A 63 1.53 -4.81 2.56
C TYR A 63 0.32 -4.09 1.98
N PHE A 64 -0.55 -4.83 1.31
CA PHE A 64 -1.85 -4.34 0.87
C PHE A 64 -2.92 -4.89 1.81
N ARG A 65 -3.64 -4.01 2.50
CA ARG A 65 -4.73 -4.40 3.42
C ARG A 65 -6.04 -3.80 2.98
N LYS A 66 -7.16 -4.49 3.26
CA LYS A 66 -8.49 -3.93 3.00
C LYS A 66 -8.70 -2.65 3.81
N SER A 67 -9.17 -1.61 3.15
CA SER A 67 -9.58 -0.37 3.80
C SER A 67 -10.94 -0.63 4.45
N ASN A 68 -10.96 -0.92 5.74
CA ASN A 68 -12.20 -0.78 6.50
C ASN A 68 -12.50 0.71 6.55
N SER A 69 -13.67 1.10 6.06
CA SER A 69 -14.12 2.50 6.02
C SER A 69 -14.07 3.17 7.41
N ASP A 70 -14.08 2.39 8.48
CA ASP A 70 -13.93 2.84 9.87
C ASP A 70 -12.50 3.26 10.28
N ALA A 71 -11.46 2.86 9.54
CA ALA A 71 -10.07 3.12 9.92
C ALA A 71 -9.43 4.28 9.14
N TYR A 72 -10.08 4.80 8.09
CA TYR A 72 -9.58 5.92 7.28
C TYR A 72 -10.03 7.30 7.84
N GLY A 73 -10.20 7.39 9.16
CA GLY A 73 -10.42 8.65 9.89
C GLY A 73 -9.17 9.22 10.55
N SER A 74 -8.02 8.52 10.56
CA SER A 74 -6.87 8.88 11.41
C SER A 74 -5.52 8.88 10.71
N ALA A 75 -5.48 9.30 9.44
CA ALA A 75 -4.26 9.86 8.85
C ALA A 75 -4.52 11.32 8.43
N LYS A 76 -5.18 12.09 9.30
CA LYS A 76 -4.98 13.54 9.30
C LYS A 76 -3.56 13.74 9.81
N LEU A 77 -2.64 14.03 8.89
CA LEU A 77 -1.32 14.57 9.17
C LEU A 77 -1.45 15.68 10.22
N VAL A 78 -1.14 15.34 11.47
CA VAL A 78 -0.85 16.29 12.54
C VAL A 78 0.54 15.92 13.02
N GLN A 79 1.50 16.76 12.63
CA GLN A 79 2.50 17.43 13.47
C GLN A 79 2.94 18.62 12.61
N ASP A 80 2.38 19.83 12.70
CA ASP A 80 2.48 20.78 13.81
C ASP A 80 3.81 20.68 14.59
N ALA A 81 4.82 21.38 14.08
CA ALA A 81 5.98 21.82 14.85
C ALA A 81 6.70 22.96 14.11
N ALA A 82 6.22 24.20 14.27
CA ALA A 82 7.06 25.40 14.36
C ALA A 82 6.24 26.64 14.74
N ALA A 83 5.60 26.61 15.90
CA ALA A 83 5.35 27.84 16.65
C ALA A 83 6.44 27.94 17.73
N MET A 84 7.51 28.67 17.44
CA MET A 84 8.41 29.21 18.46
C MET A 84 8.47 30.71 18.22
N SER A 85 7.58 31.43 18.89
CA SER A 85 7.76 32.86 19.16
C SER A 85 8.81 33.02 20.25
N ARG A 86 9.79 33.89 20.01
CA ARG A 86 10.25 34.86 21.01
C ARG A 86 10.80 36.10 20.32
#